data_AF-A0A9P7AAW0-F1
#
_entry.id   AF-A0A9P7AAW0-F1
#
_cell.length_a   1.000
_cell.length_b   1.000
_cell.length_c   1.000
_cell.angle_alpha   90.00
_cell.angle_beta   90.00
_cell.angle_gamma   90.00
#
_symmetry.space_group_name_H-M   'P 1'
#
loop_
_entity.id
_entity.type
_entity.pdbx_description
1 polymer ?
#
loop_
_entity_poly.entity_id
_entity_poly.type
_entity_poly.pdbx_seq_one_letter_code
_entity_poly.pdbx_strand_id
1 'polypeptide(L)'
;MMVWSDKYKEADFLGWSNAFREECSTLCLTCGDTALTTNDYDMAIELYSVAIGLDSATDVIFENCSKAKLGKMLWMDVLLDAQKVIQLNHLSHMGYNTETQKLCQQYLSPSEADCVIQQVIDAQLDNPSLHVLDTITGLLCKREAQICTFKLSIEYMELLSSTITYQDIQVKHIKEVVKKYFQYAMLSHRLDPVGSIKKLQSFCKTARDLGYHWAWSDTCCIDKINNVKLQESVNSMFVWYHHSALMVIYLLDVPPSSKPDALARSTWNTCGWTVQEFLTPNVIIFYQKDWTPHLGDHTPNHKVSQPNNKLTLGRD
;
A
#
# COMPACT_ATOMS: atom_id res chain seq x y z
N MET A 1 -23.21 -43.76 -43.64
CA MET A 1 -22.06 -43.60 -42.72
C MET A 1 -22.56 -42.91 -41.46
N MET A 2 -22.65 -43.66 -40.36
CA MET A 2 -23.03 -43.12 -39.05
C MET A 2 -21.89 -42.25 -38.52
N VAL A 3 -22.17 -40.96 -38.33
CA VAL A 3 -21.30 -40.05 -37.56
C VAL A 3 -21.56 -40.32 -36.08
N TRP A 4 -20.94 -41.37 -35.56
CA TRP A 4 -20.84 -41.69 -34.14
C TRP A 4 -19.36 -41.94 -33.85
N SER A 5 -18.64 -40.96 -33.31
CA SER A 5 -17.27 -41.24 -32.82
C SER A 5 -16.77 -40.26 -31.77
N ASP A 6 -17.01 -38.95 -31.89
CA ASP A 6 -16.20 -38.03 -31.09
C ASP A 6 -16.88 -37.55 -29.80
N LYS A 7 -18.20 -37.25 -29.83
CA LYS A 7 -18.94 -36.86 -28.62
C LYS A 7 -19.08 -37.96 -27.57
N TYR A 8 -19.15 -39.23 -28.01
CA TYR A 8 -19.24 -40.37 -27.09
C TYR A 8 -17.90 -40.65 -26.39
N LYS A 9 -16.78 -40.55 -27.11
CA LYS A 9 -15.43 -40.71 -26.54
C LYS A 9 -15.08 -39.61 -25.54
N GLU A 10 -15.49 -38.38 -25.80
CA GLU A 10 -15.27 -37.23 -24.91
C GLU A 10 -16.10 -37.35 -23.62
N ALA A 11 -17.35 -37.83 -23.72
CA ALA A 11 -18.20 -38.13 -22.56
C ALA A 11 -17.65 -39.30 -21.72
N ASP A 12 -17.17 -40.37 -22.35
CA ASP A 12 -16.57 -41.52 -21.67
C ASP A 12 -15.26 -41.14 -20.96
N PHE A 13 -14.41 -40.32 -21.59
CA PHE A 13 -13.18 -39.82 -20.97
C PHE A 13 -13.45 -38.89 -19.78
N LEU A 14 -14.43 -38.00 -19.91
CA LEU A 14 -14.86 -37.12 -18.81
C LEU A 14 -15.43 -37.93 -17.64
N GLY A 15 -16.21 -38.98 -17.93
CA GLY A 15 -16.74 -39.91 -16.93
C GLY A 15 -15.64 -40.66 -16.19
N TRP A 16 -14.66 -41.21 -16.92
CA TRP A 16 -13.50 -41.88 -16.33
C TRP A 16 -12.65 -40.91 -15.49
N SER A 17 -12.36 -39.72 -16.00
CA SER A 17 -11.56 -38.71 -15.30
C SER A 17 -12.22 -38.26 -13.99
N ASN A 18 -13.53 -38.07 -13.98
CA ASN A 18 -14.28 -37.74 -12.76
C ASN A 18 -14.25 -38.89 -11.75
N ALA A 19 -14.47 -40.13 -12.20
CA ALA A 19 -14.41 -41.31 -11.32
C ALA A 19 -13.01 -41.50 -10.71
N PHE A 20 -11.96 -41.31 -11.52
CA PHE A 20 -10.58 -41.38 -11.06
C PHE A 20 -10.27 -40.27 -10.04
N ARG A 21 -10.75 -39.03 -10.27
CA ARG A 21 -10.61 -37.92 -9.32
C ARG A 21 -11.29 -38.24 -7.97
N GLU A 22 -12.47 -38.85 -8.00
CA GLU A 22 -13.21 -39.26 -6.81
C GLU A 22 -12.49 -40.36 -6.03
N GLU A 23 -11.89 -41.33 -6.73
CA GLU A 23 -11.07 -42.39 -6.12
C GLU A 23 -9.80 -41.81 -5.47
N CYS A 24 -9.07 -40.93 -6.17
CA CYS A 24 -7.91 -40.24 -5.63
C CYS A 24 -8.27 -39.40 -4.40
N SER A 25 -9.40 -38.68 -4.44
CA SER A 25 -9.87 -37.91 -3.31
C SER A 25 -10.14 -38.80 -2.10
N THR A 26 -10.88 -39.90 -2.28
CA THR A 26 -11.21 -40.84 -1.20
C THR A 26 -9.95 -41.44 -0.57
N LEU A 27 -8.96 -41.77 -1.41
CA LEU A 27 -7.67 -42.25 -0.94
C LEU A 27 -6.93 -41.19 -0.10
N CYS A 28 -6.86 -39.95 -0.58
CA CYS A 28 -6.22 -38.85 0.16
C CYS A 28 -6.89 -38.62 1.53
N LEU A 29 -8.23 -38.71 1.60
CA LEU A 29 -8.97 -38.56 2.85
C LEU A 29 -8.68 -39.67 3.85
N THR A 30 -8.75 -40.92 3.41
CA THR A 30 -8.49 -42.07 4.30
C THR A 30 -7.04 -42.10 4.81
N CYS A 31 -6.08 -41.76 3.95
CA CYS A 31 -4.68 -41.61 4.35
C CYS A 31 -4.48 -40.41 5.28
N GLY A 32 -5.15 -39.27 5.00
CA GLY A 32 -5.09 -38.06 5.82
C GLY A 32 -5.66 -38.29 7.23
N ASP A 33 -6.81 -38.95 7.34
CA ASP A 33 -7.42 -39.33 8.61
C ASP A 33 -6.50 -40.27 9.41
N THR A 34 -5.85 -41.22 8.74
CA THR A 34 -4.86 -42.10 9.38
C THR A 34 -3.69 -41.29 9.94
N ALA A 35 -3.11 -40.40 9.12
CA ALA A 35 -2.00 -39.54 9.52
C ALA A 35 -2.37 -38.63 10.72
N LEU A 36 -3.59 -38.08 10.72
CA LEU A 36 -4.12 -37.28 11.82
C LEU A 36 -4.21 -38.11 13.11
N THR A 37 -4.71 -39.35 13.05
CA THR A 37 -4.78 -40.23 14.24
C THR A 37 -3.41 -40.65 14.78
N THR A 38 -2.39 -40.71 13.91
CA THR A 38 -1.00 -41.00 14.31
C THR A 38 -0.21 -39.75 14.72
N ASN A 39 -0.86 -38.57 14.77
CA ASN A 39 -0.23 -37.27 15.01
C ASN A 39 0.88 -36.91 14.01
N ASP A 40 0.87 -37.49 12.81
CA ASP A 40 1.72 -37.06 11.70
C ASP A 40 1.04 -35.88 11.01
N TYR A 41 1.13 -34.72 11.66
CA TYR A 41 0.39 -33.54 11.24
C TYR A 41 0.86 -32.98 9.90
N ASP A 42 2.14 -33.15 9.54
CA ASP A 42 2.66 -32.73 8.25
C ASP A 42 2.03 -33.52 7.10
N MET A 43 2.04 -34.85 7.23
CA MET A 43 1.41 -35.74 6.26
C MET A 43 -0.11 -35.51 6.17
N ALA A 44 -0.77 -35.30 7.31
CA ALA A 44 -2.21 -35.02 7.35
C ALA A 44 -2.56 -33.73 6.59
N ILE A 45 -1.83 -32.63 6.81
CA ILE A 45 -2.08 -31.34 6.16
C ILE A 45 -1.88 -31.44 4.64
N GLU A 46 -0.81 -32.11 4.20
CA GLU A 46 -0.52 -32.31 2.78
C GLU A 46 -1.66 -33.08 2.09
N LEU A 47 -2.07 -34.21 2.67
CA LEU A 47 -3.12 -35.07 2.12
C LEU A 47 -4.49 -34.37 2.06
N TYR A 48 -4.87 -33.64 3.10
CA TYR A 48 -6.12 -32.86 3.06
C TYR A 48 -6.07 -31.73 2.04
N SER A 49 -4.92 -31.07 1.88
CA SER A 49 -4.74 -30.00 0.88
C SER A 49 -4.83 -30.54 -0.55
N VAL A 50 -4.28 -31.73 -0.82
CA VAL A 50 -4.45 -32.45 -2.09
C VAL A 50 -5.93 -32.80 -2.31
N ALA A 51 -6.62 -33.33 -1.30
CA ALA A 51 -8.05 -33.65 -1.40
C ALA A 51 -8.89 -32.40 -1.75
N ILE A 52 -8.67 -31.27 -1.07
CA ILE A 52 -9.34 -29.99 -1.36
C ILE A 52 -9.12 -29.57 -2.82
N GLY A 53 -7.88 -29.72 -3.33
CA GLY A 53 -7.55 -29.41 -4.72
C GLY A 53 -8.22 -30.31 -5.77
N LEU A 54 -8.71 -31.49 -5.37
CA LEU A 54 -9.45 -32.44 -6.21
C LEU A 54 -10.98 -32.22 -6.19
N ASP A 55 -11.45 -31.08 -5.67
CA ASP A 55 -12.85 -30.65 -5.60
C ASP A 55 -13.72 -31.45 -4.62
N SER A 56 -13.12 -32.04 -3.57
CA SER A 56 -13.87 -32.70 -2.49
C SER A 56 -14.12 -31.81 -1.28
N ALA A 57 -13.94 -30.49 -1.43
CA ALA A 57 -14.04 -29.49 -0.37
C ALA A 57 -15.37 -29.59 0.40
N THR A 58 -15.32 -30.27 1.55
CA THR A 58 -16.43 -30.40 2.51
C THR A 58 -16.01 -29.80 3.85
N ASP A 59 -16.98 -29.41 4.66
CA ASP A 59 -16.75 -28.90 6.01
C ASP A 59 -15.92 -29.89 6.86
N VAL A 60 -16.14 -31.19 6.72
CA VAL A 60 -15.38 -32.24 7.43
C VAL A 60 -13.88 -32.21 7.12
N ILE A 61 -13.49 -31.95 5.87
CA ILE A 61 -12.07 -31.91 5.49
C ILE A 61 -11.39 -30.70 6.10
N PHE A 62 -12.02 -29.53 6.01
CA PHE A 62 -11.49 -28.32 6.65
C PHE A 62 -11.44 -28.49 8.18
N GLU A 63 -12.40 -29.19 8.77
CA GLU A 63 -12.38 -29.51 10.19
C GLU A 63 -11.17 -30.38 10.58
N ASN A 64 -10.92 -31.45 9.85
CA ASN A 64 -9.80 -32.36 10.15
C ASN A 64 -8.43 -31.73 9.82
N CYS A 65 -8.35 -30.94 8.75
CA CYS A 65 -7.16 -30.16 8.42
C CYS A 65 -6.86 -29.11 9.49
N SER A 66 -7.90 -28.44 10.01
CA SER A 66 -7.79 -27.49 11.13
C SER A 66 -7.25 -28.18 12.39
N LYS A 67 -7.71 -29.40 12.72
CA LYS A 67 -7.16 -30.19 13.84
C LYS A 67 -5.67 -30.50 13.65
N ALA A 68 -5.23 -30.87 12.44
CA ALA A 68 -3.82 -31.12 12.15
C ALA A 68 -2.96 -29.85 12.31
N LYS A 69 -3.42 -28.72 11.76
CA LYS A 69 -2.76 -27.42 11.86
C LYS A 69 -2.69 -26.91 13.30
N LEU A 70 -3.73 -27.18 14.10
CA LEU A 70 -3.75 -26.88 15.52
C LEU A 70 -2.64 -27.64 16.26
N GLY A 71 -2.45 -28.93 15.96
CA GLY A 71 -1.35 -29.74 16.48
C GLY A 71 0.05 -29.19 16.14
N LYS A 72 0.17 -28.47 15.01
CA LYS A 72 1.40 -27.77 14.59
C LYS A 72 1.53 -26.34 15.08
N MET A 73 0.56 -25.81 15.83
CA MET A 73 0.51 -24.40 16.21
C MET A 73 0.49 -23.44 15.00
N LEU A 74 -0.07 -23.87 13.87
CA LEU A 74 -0.24 -23.05 12.66
C LEU A 74 -1.54 -22.23 12.75
N TRP A 75 -1.57 -21.29 13.70
CA TRP A 75 -2.79 -20.61 14.14
C TRP A 75 -3.56 -19.87 13.03
N MET A 76 -2.84 -19.30 12.06
CA MET A 76 -3.44 -18.61 10.92
C MET A 76 -4.20 -19.58 10.00
N ASP A 77 -3.58 -20.72 9.70
CA ASP A 77 -4.16 -21.73 8.83
C ASP A 77 -5.35 -22.44 9.52
N VAL A 78 -5.33 -22.56 10.86
CA VAL A 78 -6.45 -23.03 11.67
C VAL A 78 -7.66 -22.11 11.54
N LEU A 79 -7.45 -20.79 11.62
CA LEU A 79 -8.53 -19.80 11.54
C LEU A 79 -9.15 -19.75 10.13
N LEU A 80 -8.33 -19.82 9.09
CA LEU A 80 -8.80 -19.89 7.70
C LEU A 80 -9.66 -21.13 7.45
N ASP A 81 -9.21 -22.30 7.92
CA ASP A 81 -9.99 -23.53 7.80
C ASP A 81 -11.31 -23.44 8.57
N ALA A 82 -11.29 -22.92 9.80
CA ALA A 82 -12.50 -22.76 10.62
C ALA A 82 -13.52 -21.81 9.98
N GLN A 83 -13.07 -20.70 9.38
CA GLN A 83 -13.95 -19.81 8.61
C GLN A 83 -14.56 -20.53 7.41
N LYS A 84 -13.78 -21.38 6.73
CA LYS A 84 -14.27 -22.13 5.59
C LYS A 84 -15.31 -23.18 5.98
N VAL A 85 -15.13 -23.83 7.13
CA VAL A 85 -16.14 -24.71 7.74
C VAL A 85 -17.46 -23.97 7.96
N ILE A 86 -17.42 -22.76 8.54
CA ILE A 86 -18.62 -21.95 8.80
C ILE A 86 -19.32 -21.56 7.49
N GLN A 87 -18.55 -21.17 6.46
CA GLN A 87 -19.10 -20.86 5.14
C GLN A 87 -19.82 -22.05 4.50
N LEU A 88 -19.28 -23.26 4.65
CA LEU A 88 -19.81 -24.48 4.02
C LEU A 88 -20.97 -25.08 4.84
N ASN A 89 -20.88 -25.05 6.17
CA ASN A 89 -21.88 -25.58 7.07
C ASN A 89 -22.01 -24.71 8.33
N HIS A 90 -23.03 -23.86 8.33
CA HIS A 90 -23.29 -22.91 9.42
C HIS A 90 -23.66 -23.60 10.76
N LEU A 91 -23.94 -24.91 10.76
CA LEU A 91 -24.29 -25.71 11.94
C LEU A 91 -23.15 -26.60 12.44
N SER A 92 -21.96 -26.58 11.81
CA SER A 92 -20.83 -27.39 12.24
C SER A 92 -20.34 -27.01 13.65
N HIS A 93 -20.20 -28.01 14.52
CA HIS A 93 -19.82 -27.88 15.93
C HIS A 93 -18.40 -27.33 16.14
N MET A 94 -17.47 -27.52 15.18
CA MET A 94 -16.09 -27.03 15.32
C MET A 94 -15.91 -25.55 15.02
N GLY A 95 -16.77 -24.94 14.18
CA GLY A 95 -16.85 -23.48 14.05
C GLY A 95 -17.23 -22.79 15.38
N TYR A 96 -17.87 -23.55 16.28
CA TYR A 96 -18.31 -23.13 17.61
C TYR A 96 -17.48 -23.76 18.75
N ASN A 97 -16.30 -24.33 18.50
CA ASN A 97 -15.42 -24.75 19.60
C ASN A 97 -14.96 -23.50 20.39
N THR A 98 -15.04 -23.56 21.72
CA THR A 98 -14.73 -22.45 22.63
C THR A 98 -13.28 -21.96 22.50
N GLU A 99 -12.33 -22.82 22.13
CA GLU A 99 -10.94 -22.41 21.84
C GLU A 99 -10.84 -21.62 20.54
N THR A 100 -11.44 -22.11 19.46
CA THR A 100 -11.51 -21.38 18.18
C THR A 100 -12.26 -20.05 18.34
N GLN A 101 -13.32 -20.01 19.14
CA GLN A 101 -14.07 -18.78 19.45
C GLN A 101 -13.22 -17.78 20.25
N LYS A 102 -12.47 -18.25 21.25
CA LYS A 102 -11.52 -17.41 22.00
C LYS A 102 -10.41 -16.87 21.10
N LEU A 103 -9.95 -17.67 20.13
CA LEU A 103 -8.95 -17.25 19.15
C LEU A 103 -9.53 -16.22 18.15
N CYS A 104 -10.74 -16.44 17.60
CA CYS A 104 -11.43 -15.46 16.77
C CYS A 104 -11.72 -14.15 17.51
N GLN A 105 -11.84 -14.18 18.84
CA GLN A 105 -11.95 -12.97 19.67
C GLN A 105 -10.61 -12.25 19.88
N GLN A 106 -9.46 -12.89 19.63
CA GLN A 106 -8.12 -12.33 19.86
C GLN A 106 -7.43 -11.85 18.57
N TYR A 107 -7.78 -12.40 17.41
CA TYR A 107 -7.14 -12.12 16.11
C TYR A 107 -8.17 -11.61 15.08
N LEU A 108 -7.79 -10.62 14.27
CA LEU A 108 -8.58 -10.16 13.13
C LEU A 108 -8.36 -11.10 11.94
N SER A 109 -9.40 -11.41 11.18
CA SER A 109 -9.22 -12.13 9.92
C SER A 109 -8.46 -11.28 8.89
N PRO A 110 -7.78 -11.89 7.90
CA PRO A 110 -7.08 -11.14 6.86
C PRO A 110 -7.98 -10.15 6.10
N SER A 111 -9.25 -10.51 5.88
CA SER A 111 -10.23 -9.62 5.22
C SER A 111 -10.65 -8.45 6.11
N GLU A 112 -10.79 -8.65 7.41
CA GLU A 112 -11.09 -7.57 8.36
C GLU A 112 -9.89 -6.63 8.51
N ALA A 113 -8.67 -7.19 8.58
CA ALA A 113 -7.44 -6.41 8.62
C ALA A 113 -7.26 -5.57 7.34
N ASP A 114 -7.45 -6.17 6.14
CA ASP A 114 -7.46 -5.44 4.87
C ASP A 114 -8.50 -4.32 4.86
N CYS A 115 -9.71 -4.59 5.36
CA CYS A 115 -10.78 -3.59 5.45
C CYS A 115 -10.39 -2.40 6.34
N VAL A 116 -9.82 -2.65 7.53
CA VAL A 116 -9.36 -1.59 8.43
C VAL A 116 -8.22 -0.78 7.81
N ILE A 117 -7.25 -1.45 7.18
CA ILE A 117 -6.14 -0.76 6.48
C ILE A 117 -6.70 0.08 5.33
N GLN A 118 -7.63 -0.46 4.54
CA GLN A 118 -8.26 0.25 3.42
C GLN A 118 -9.00 1.51 3.87
N GLN A 119 -9.74 1.47 4.98
CA GLN A 119 -10.39 2.66 5.53
C GLN A 119 -9.38 3.76 5.89
N VAL A 120 -8.22 3.40 6.42
CA VAL A 120 -7.16 4.36 6.74
C VAL A 120 -6.50 4.91 5.47
N ILE A 121 -6.30 4.07 4.45
CA ILE A 121 -5.82 4.51 3.13
C ILE A 121 -6.78 5.52 2.51
N ASP A 122 -8.07 5.21 2.51
CA ASP A 122 -9.10 6.07 1.92
C ASP A 122 -9.15 7.43 2.63
N ALA A 123 -9.07 7.44 3.97
CA ALA A 123 -8.99 8.67 4.75
C ALA A 123 -7.69 9.46 4.50
N GLN A 124 -6.55 8.79 4.33
CA GLN A 124 -5.26 9.44 4.02
C GLN A 124 -5.26 10.07 2.61
N LEU A 125 -5.98 9.45 1.67
CA LEU A 125 -6.06 9.88 0.27
C LEU A 125 -7.32 10.71 -0.03
N ASP A 126 -8.05 11.15 1.00
CA ASP A 126 -9.22 12.04 0.91
C ASP A 126 -8.82 13.50 0.61
N ASN A 127 -7.92 13.66 -0.36
CA ASN A 127 -7.52 14.93 -0.91
C ASN A 127 -8.12 15.04 -2.33
N PRO A 128 -8.63 16.22 -2.77
CA PRO A 128 -9.05 16.45 -4.14
C PRO A 128 -8.06 15.91 -5.17
N SER A 129 -8.58 15.28 -6.24
CA SER A 129 -7.92 14.42 -7.23
C SER A 129 -6.45 14.73 -7.54
N LEU A 130 -5.57 14.36 -6.61
CA LEU A 130 -4.14 14.60 -6.70
C LEU A 130 -3.50 13.47 -7.51
N HIS A 131 -2.99 13.80 -8.69
CA HIS A 131 -2.08 12.92 -9.41
C HIS A 131 -0.65 13.15 -8.92
N VAL A 132 0.12 12.07 -8.77
CA VAL A 132 1.52 12.13 -8.34
C VAL A 132 2.39 11.31 -9.28
N LEU A 133 3.68 11.61 -9.33
CA LEU A 133 4.68 10.76 -9.97
C LEU A 133 5.16 9.71 -8.99
N ASP A 134 5.26 8.47 -9.46
CA ASP A 134 6.12 7.47 -8.84
C ASP A 134 7.58 7.89 -9.04
N THR A 135 8.31 8.09 -7.94
CA THR A 135 9.70 8.55 -8.00
C THR A 135 10.65 7.52 -8.59
N ILE A 136 10.31 6.23 -8.58
CA ILE A 136 11.11 5.13 -9.11
C ILE A 136 10.89 5.03 -10.62
N THR A 137 9.64 4.90 -11.05
CA THR A 137 9.28 4.65 -12.45
C THR A 137 9.12 5.92 -13.28
N GLY A 138 8.85 7.07 -12.63
CA GLY A 138 8.53 8.33 -13.29
C GLY A 138 7.13 8.36 -13.90
N LEU A 139 6.29 7.35 -13.65
CA LEU A 139 4.93 7.27 -14.17
C LEU A 139 3.99 8.16 -13.37
N LEU A 140 3.02 8.77 -14.06
CA LEU A 140 1.94 9.52 -13.43
C LEU A 140 0.89 8.54 -12.89
N CYS A 141 0.72 8.54 -11.57
CA CYS A 141 -0.16 7.65 -10.83
C CYS A 141 -1.40 8.39 -10.31
N LYS A 142 -2.55 7.76 -10.55
CA LYS A 142 -3.81 8.10 -9.89
C LYS A 142 -3.89 7.40 -8.53
N ARG A 143 -4.94 7.67 -7.77
CA ARG A 143 -5.19 7.07 -6.45
C ARG A 143 -5.13 5.54 -6.50
N GLU A 144 -5.80 4.93 -7.47
CA GLU A 144 -5.90 3.48 -7.60
C GLU A 144 -4.53 2.83 -7.83
N ALA A 145 -3.70 3.46 -8.68
CA ALA A 145 -2.34 2.99 -8.94
C ALA A 145 -1.47 3.09 -7.67
N GLN A 146 -1.57 4.17 -6.90
CA GLN A 146 -0.82 4.31 -5.64
C GLN A 146 -1.23 3.23 -4.62
N ILE A 147 -2.53 2.95 -4.50
CA ILE A 147 -3.06 1.92 -3.61
C ILE A 147 -2.58 0.53 -4.04
N CYS A 148 -2.65 0.22 -5.34
CA CYS A 148 -2.13 -1.05 -5.87
C CYS A 148 -0.65 -1.23 -5.58
N THR A 149 0.18 -0.19 -5.80
CA THR A 149 1.61 -0.23 -5.48
C THR A 149 1.84 -0.46 -3.98
N PHE A 150 1.08 0.21 -3.12
CA PHE A 150 1.15 -0.01 -1.67
C PHE A 150 0.78 -1.44 -1.28
N LYS A 151 -0.33 -1.99 -1.80
CA LYS A 151 -0.78 -3.36 -1.48
C LYS A 151 0.22 -4.44 -1.91
N LEU A 152 1.10 -4.14 -2.86
CA LEU A 152 2.19 -5.02 -3.31
C LEU A 152 3.51 -4.80 -2.57
N SER A 153 3.58 -3.81 -1.68
CA SER A 153 4.80 -3.46 -0.95
C SER A 153 5.05 -4.37 0.26
N ILE A 154 6.31 -4.43 0.70
CA ILE A 154 6.70 -5.17 1.91
C ILE A 154 6.03 -4.54 3.14
N GLU A 155 5.95 -3.22 3.18
CA GLU A 155 5.30 -2.45 4.24
C GLU A 155 3.85 -2.86 4.44
N TYR A 156 3.11 -3.12 3.36
CA TYR A 156 1.73 -3.60 3.46
C TYR A 156 1.64 -5.02 4.00
N MET A 157 2.53 -5.92 3.55
CA MET A 157 2.55 -7.31 4.02
C MET A 157 2.90 -7.40 5.51
N GLU A 158 3.88 -6.62 5.96
CA GLU A 158 4.23 -6.47 7.38
C GLU A 158 3.08 -5.85 8.18
N LEU A 159 2.41 -4.84 7.62
CA LEU A 159 1.26 -4.22 8.26
C LEU A 159 0.08 -5.19 8.39
N LEU A 160 -0.18 -6.00 7.38
CA LEU A 160 -1.24 -7.02 7.41
C LEU A 160 -0.94 -8.09 8.46
N SER A 161 0.30 -8.62 8.47
CA SER A 161 0.74 -9.63 9.45
C SER A 161 0.68 -9.12 10.88
N SER A 162 1.16 -7.89 11.12
CA SER A 162 1.09 -7.28 12.45
C SER A 162 -0.35 -7.02 12.88
N THR A 163 -1.21 -6.51 11.98
CA THR A 163 -2.63 -6.19 12.25
C THR A 163 -3.41 -7.40 12.74
N ILE A 164 -3.15 -8.55 12.15
CA ILE A 164 -3.82 -9.79 12.52
C ILE A 164 -3.46 -10.23 13.95
N THR A 165 -2.25 -9.91 14.44
CA THR A 165 -1.67 -10.49 15.66
C THR A 165 -2.05 -9.78 16.98
N TYR A 166 -2.51 -8.52 16.95
CA TYR A 166 -2.83 -7.77 18.19
C TYR A 166 -4.07 -6.90 18.04
N GLN A 167 -4.92 -6.86 19.08
CA GLN A 167 -6.23 -6.22 19.04
C GLN A 167 -6.25 -4.71 19.36
N ASP A 168 -5.25 -4.18 20.09
CA ASP A 168 -5.37 -2.84 20.73
C ASP A 168 -4.25 -1.82 20.39
N ILE A 169 -3.38 -2.11 19.42
CA ILE A 169 -2.26 -1.21 19.01
C ILE A 169 -2.28 -0.85 17.51
N GLN A 170 -3.20 -1.41 16.72
CA GLN A 170 -3.10 -1.40 15.26
C GLN A 170 -3.46 -0.10 14.59
N VAL A 171 -4.57 0.55 14.97
CA VAL A 171 -5.07 1.70 14.19
C VAL A 171 -4.07 2.86 14.15
N LYS A 172 -3.33 3.07 15.25
CA LYS A 172 -2.29 4.11 15.30
C LYS A 172 -1.10 3.74 14.40
N HIS A 173 -0.61 2.50 14.49
CA HIS A 173 0.49 2.03 13.66
C HIS A 173 0.14 2.02 12.16
N ILE A 174 -1.06 1.51 11.80
CA ILE A 174 -1.61 1.57 10.43
C ILE A 174 -1.61 3.01 9.93
N LYS A 175 -2.13 3.96 10.71
CA LYS A 175 -2.11 5.38 10.34
C LYS A 175 -0.71 5.91 10.10
N GLU A 176 0.25 5.55 10.94
CA GLU A 176 1.65 5.99 10.80
C GLU A 176 2.31 5.43 9.53
N VAL A 177 2.15 4.13 9.27
CA VAL A 177 2.70 3.47 8.08
C VAL A 177 2.05 4.01 6.81
N VAL A 178 0.72 4.05 6.76
CA VAL A 178 -0.05 4.58 5.62
C VAL A 178 0.32 6.05 5.36
N LYS A 179 0.34 6.89 6.39
CA LYS A 179 0.74 8.30 6.26
C LYS A 179 2.17 8.42 5.72
N LYS A 180 3.10 7.63 6.23
CA LYS A 180 4.51 7.64 5.79
C LYS A 180 4.67 7.13 4.36
N TYR A 181 3.84 6.20 3.91
CA TYR A 181 3.92 5.67 2.55
C TYR A 181 3.36 6.64 1.52
N PHE A 182 2.19 7.25 1.80
CA PHE A 182 1.49 8.14 0.86
C PHE A 182 1.90 9.62 0.96
N GLN A 183 2.85 9.96 1.84
CA GLN A 183 3.43 11.30 1.81
C GLN A 183 4.18 11.53 0.49
N TYR A 184 4.16 12.78 0.01
CA TYR A 184 4.82 13.16 -1.23
C TYR A 184 5.71 14.38 -1.04
N ALA A 185 6.80 14.40 -1.80
CA ALA A 185 7.61 15.58 -2.02
C ALA A 185 7.03 16.39 -3.17
N MET A 186 7.19 17.70 -3.13
CA MET A 186 6.62 18.60 -4.13
C MET A 186 7.69 19.54 -4.67
N LEU A 187 7.69 19.76 -5.99
CA LEU A 187 8.61 20.64 -6.67
C LEU A 187 7.99 22.00 -6.92
N SER A 188 8.57 23.02 -6.30
CA SER A 188 8.37 24.42 -6.65
C SER A 188 9.56 24.87 -7.50
N HIS A 189 9.26 25.42 -8.68
CA HIS A 189 10.27 25.79 -9.66
C HIS A 189 9.69 26.78 -10.67
N ARG A 190 10.58 27.50 -11.36
CA ARG A 190 10.19 28.25 -12.55
C ARG A 190 10.19 27.33 -13.77
N LEU A 191 9.12 27.38 -14.56
CA LEU A 191 9.07 26.66 -15.83
C LEU A 191 10.09 27.29 -16.80
N ASP A 192 11.02 26.48 -17.26
CA ASP A 192 11.91 26.79 -18.37
C ASP A 192 11.62 25.74 -19.47
N PRO A 193 11.27 26.15 -20.70
CA PRO A 193 11.05 25.22 -21.80
C PRO A 193 12.29 24.37 -22.12
N VAL A 194 13.49 24.81 -21.75
CA VAL A 194 14.74 24.05 -21.97
C VAL A 194 15.01 23.11 -20.78
N GLY A 195 14.99 21.79 -21.03
CA GLY A 195 15.47 20.80 -20.06
C GLY A 195 14.48 20.38 -18.97
N SER A 196 13.18 20.64 -19.14
CA SER A 196 12.12 20.29 -18.18
C SER A 196 12.14 18.81 -17.75
N ILE A 197 12.41 17.87 -18.66
CA ILE A 197 12.48 16.44 -18.35
C ILE A 197 13.67 16.11 -17.43
N LYS A 198 14.87 16.65 -17.71
CA LYS A 198 16.06 16.42 -16.87
C LYS A 198 15.86 16.96 -15.45
N LYS A 199 15.17 18.10 -15.34
CA LYS A 199 14.78 18.70 -14.07
C LYS A 199 13.83 17.78 -13.29
N LEU A 200 12.78 17.26 -13.93
CA LEU A 200 11.87 16.30 -13.29
C LEU A 200 12.57 15.01 -12.87
N GLN A 201 13.49 14.47 -13.69
CA GLN A 201 14.28 13.30 -13.33
C GLN A 201 15.16 13.56 -12.09
N SER A 202 15.82 14.72 -12.04
CA SER A 202 16.65 15.12 -10.90
C SER A 202 15.82 15.34 -9.65
N PHE A 203 14.60 15.89 -9.79
CA PHE A 203 13.64 16.02 -8.71
C PHE A 203 13.19 14.65 -8.18
N CYS A 204 12.75 13.73 -9.05
CA CYS A 204 12.33 12.39 -8.64
C CYS A 204 13.47 11.65 -7.93
N LYS A 205 14.70 11.77 -8.42
CA LYS A 205 15.88 11.24 -7.74
C LYS A 205 16.05 11.86 -6.34
N THR A 206 15.98 13.18 -6.24
CA THR A 206 16.11 13.90 -4.97
C THR A 206 15.02 13.49 -3.96
N ALA A 207 13.77 13.40 -4.40
CA ALA A 207 12.65 12.95 -3.58
C ALA A 207 12.87 11.52 -3.06
N ARG A 208 13.33 10.62 -3.94
CA ARG A 208 13.65 9.24 -3.59
C ARG A 208 14.79 9.13 -2.60
N ASP A 209 15.87 9.89 -2.81
CA ASP A 209 17.04 9.93 -1.91
C ASP A 209 16.65 10.46 -0.51
N LEU A 210 15.58 11.25 -0.43
CA LEU A 210 14.97 11.74 0.83
C LEU A 210 13.88 10.80 1.39
N GLY A 211 13.64 9.65 0.78
CA GLY A 211 12.71 8.62 1.25
C GLY A 211 11.24 8.80 0.85
N TYR A 212 10.96 9.64 -0.16
CA TYR A 212 9.61 9.83 -0.69
C TYR A 212 9.37 8.92 -1.89
N HIS A 213 8.32 8.10 -1.82
CA HIS A 213 7.88 7.27 -2.94
C HIS A 213 7.17 8.10 -4.02
N TRP A 214 6.49 9.16 -3.59
CA TRP A 214 5.63 9.98 -4.43
C TRP A 214 6.19 11.40 -4.57
N ALA A 215 6.09 11.93 -5.78
CA ALA A 215 6.53 13.27 -6.14
C ALA A 215 5.42 14.04 -6.84
N TRP A 216 5.34 15.35 -6.63
CA TRP A 216 4.37 16.21 -7.31
C TRP A 216 5.04 17.39 -7.99
N SER A 217 4.60 17.71 -9.21
CA SER A 217 4.98 18.93 -9.92
C SER A 217 3.84 19.41 -10.79
N ASP A 218 3.57 20.72 -10.73
CA ASP A 218 2.58 21.44 -11.55
C ASP A 218 2.73 21.20 -13.07
N THR A 219 3.94 20.82 -13.49
CA THR A 219 4.31 20.65 -14.89
C THR A 219 3.71 19.40 -15.50
N CYS A 220 3.59 18.33 -14.73
CA CYS A 220 3.14 17.02 -15.21
C CYS A 220 1.93 16.47 -14.44
N CYS A 221 1.67 16.93 -13.22
CA CYS A 221 0.58 16.42 -12.38
C CYS A 221 -0.75 17.16 -12.60
N ILE A 222 -0.72 18.29 -13.31
CA ILE A 222 -1.90 19.07 -13.68
C ILE A 222 -2.18 18.88 -15.16
N ASP A 223 -3.42 18.48 -15.48
CA ASP A 223 -3.92 18.49 -16.84
C ASP A 223 -4.22 19.95 -17.25
N LYS A 224 -3.31 20.53 -18.02
CA LYS A 224 -3.43 21.91 -18.53
C LYS A 224 -4.27 22.00 -19.81
N ILE A 225 -4.66 20.87 -20.40
CA ILE A 225 -5.46 20.82 -21.64
C ILE A 225 -6.94 20.86 -21.30
N ASN A 226 -7.35 20.16 -20.25
CA ASN A 226 -8.73 20.16 -19.78
C ASN A 226 -8.99 21.30 -18.80
N ASN A 227 -9.67 22.36 -19.28
CA ASN A 227 -9.96 23.55 -18.48
C ASN A 227 -10.75 23.28 -17.18
N VAL A 228 -11.62 22.26 -17.17
CA VAL A 228 -12.36 21.88 -15.95
C VAL A 228 -11.39 21.31 -14.92
N LYS A 229 -10.53 20.38 -15.33
CA LYS A 229 -9.49 19.79 -14.47
C LYS A 229 -8.44 20.80 -14.03
N LEU A 230 -8.09 21.75 -14.90
CA LEU A 230 -7.20 22.84 -14.58
C LEU A 230 -7.79 23.73 -13.47
N GLN A 231 -9.06 24.13 -13.59
CA GLN A 231 -9.72 24.96 -12.58
C GLN A 231 -9.87 24.23 -11.24
N GLU A 232 -10.23 22.94 -11.25
CA GLU A 232 -10.25 22.09 -10.06
C GLU A 232 -8.87 22.04 -9.38
N SER A 233 -7.80 21.93 -10.19
CA SER A 233 -6.42 21.90 -9.70
C SER A 233 -6.00 23.21 -9.07
N VAL A 234 -6.34 24.34 -9.69
CA VAL A 234 -6.06 25.68 -9.15
C VAL A 234 -6.77 25.89 -7.81
N ASN A 235 -8.03 25.45 -7.69
CA ASN A 235 -8.80 25.56 -6.45
C ASN A 235 -8.26 24.63 -5.34
N SER A 236 -7.50 23.59 -5.70
CA SER A 236 -6.98 22.59 -4.76
C SER A 236 -5.50 22.78 -4.40
N MET A 237 -4.77 23.60 -5.17
CA MET A 237 -3.31 23.79 -5.07
C MET A 237 -2.87 24.13 -3.65
N PHE A 238 -3.55 25.06 -2.97
CA PHE A 238 -3.23 25.42 -1.59
C PHE A 238 -3.31 24.22 -0.64
N VAL A 239 -4.35 23.39 -0.77
CA VAL A 239 -4.53 22.17 0.04
C VAL A 239 -3.42 21.17 -0.27
N TRP A 240 -2.99 21.05 -1.52
CA TRP A 240 -1.87 20.20 -1.90
C TRP A 240 -0.55 20.71 -1.31
N TYR A 241 -0.31 22.02 -1.35
CA TYR A 241 0.91 22.61 -0.78
C TYR A 241 0.98 22.36 0.72
N HIS A 242 -0.13 22.52 1.43
CA HIS A 242 -0.25 22.27 2.87
C HIS A 242 0.01 20.82 3.26
N HIS A 243 -0.50 19.88 2.47
CA HIS A 243 -0.37 18.45 2.76
C HIS A 243 0.92 17.83 2.21
N SER A 244 1.71 18.57 1.43
CA SER A 244 3.04 18.12 1.03
C SER A 244 3.91 17.91 2.26
N ALA A 245 4.59 16.77 2.30
CA ALA A 245 5.49 16.46 3.41
C ALA A 245 6.86 17.14 3.24
N LEU A 246 7.19 17.56 2.03
CA LEU A 246 8.38 18.31 1.69
C LEU A 246 8.11 19.20 0.48
N MET A 247 8.49 20.47 0.57
CA MET A 247 8.61 21.39 -0.56
C MET A 247 10.09 21.54 -0.97
N VAL A 248 10.41 21.07 -2.17
CA VAL A 248 11.70 21.28 -2.82
C VAL A 248 11.59 22.52 -3.71
N ILE A 249 12.35 23.57 -3.37
CA ILE A 249 12.42 24.79 -4.18
C ILE A 249 13.67 24.73 -5.04
N TYR A 250 13.50 24.63 -6.35
CA TYR A 250 14.61 24.58 -7.31
C TYR A 250 14.90 25.97 -7.91
N LEU A 251 16.11 26.46 -7.66
CA LEU A 251 16.57 27.80 -8.04
C LEU A 251 17.54 27.71 -9.23
N LEU A 252 16.97 27.72 -10.44
CA LEU A 252 17.74 27.60 -11.69
C LEU A 252 18.79 28.72 -11.86
N ASP A 253 18.52 29.89 -11.32
CA ASP A 253 19.33 31.11 -11.43
C ASP A 253 20.30 31.33 -10.26
N VAL A 254 20.44 30.34 -9.38
CA VAL A 254 21.39 30.36 -8.26
C VAL A 254 22.48 29.31 -8.51
N PRO A 255 23.66 29.70 -9.03
CA PRO A 255 24.82 28.82 -9.13
C PRO A 255 25.40 28.38 -7.77
N PRO A 256 26.11 27.25 -7.68
CA PRO A 256 26.69 26.72 -6.43
C PRO A 256 27.61 27.68 -5.68
N SER A 257 28.31 28.56 -6.41
CA SER A 257 29.23 29.56 -5.86
C SER A 257 28.54 30.86 -5.42
N SER A 258 27.21 30.86 -5.37
CA SER A 258 26.44 32.05 -5.04
C SER A 258 26.55 32.43 -3.58
N LYS A 259 26.52 33.74 -3.32
CA LYS A 259 26.45 34.30 -1.98
C LYS A 259 25.06 34.02 -1.36
N PRO A 260 24.92 34.05 -0.02
CA PRO A 260 23.63 33.82 0.66
C PRO A 260 22.49 34.74 0.22
N ASP A 261 22.82 35.95 -0.24
CA ASP A 261 21.86 36.93 -0.74
C ASP A 261 21.30 36.60 -2.14
N ALA A 262 21.83 35.58 -2.82
CA ALA A 262 21.34 35.14 -4.13
C ALA A 262 19.93 34.57 -4.05
N LEU A 263 19.54 33.95 -2.93
CA LEU A 263 18.17 33.49 -2.71
C LEU A 263 17.17 34.64 -2.81
N ALA A 264 17.45 35.77 -2.15
CA ALA A 264 16.58 36.95 -2.17
C ALA A 264 16.43 37.57 -3.56
N ARG A 265 17.46 37.43 -4.41
CA ARG A 265 17.45 37.91 -5.80
C ARG A 265 16.96 36.88 -6.81
N SER A 266 16.61 35.66 -6.38
CA SER A 266 16.15 34.65 -7.33
C SER A 266 14.86 35.10 -7.99
N THR A 267 14.78 34.87 -9.29
CA THR A 267 13.59 35.00 -10.12
C THR A 267 12.44 34.14 -9.63
N TRP A 268 12.68 33.11 -8.81
CA TRP A 268 11.62 32.39 -8.11
C TRP A 268 10.79 33.31 -7.21
N ASN A 269 11.37 34.34 -6.58
CA ASN A 269 10.62 35.31 -5.75
C ASN A 269 9.64 36.18 -6.55
N THR A 270 9.69 36.12 -7.88
CA THR A 270 8.79 36.87 -8.77
C THR A 270 7.60 36.04 -9.26
N CYS A 271 7.54 34.73 -8.94
CA CYS A 271 6.43 33.88 -9.36
C CYS A 271 5.17 34.16 -8.53
N GLY A 272 4.00 34.18 -9.18
CA GLY A 272 2.72 34.49 -8.52
C GLY A 272 2.31 33.48 -7.43
N TRP A 273 2.90 32.28 -7.44
CA TRP A 273 2.62 31.21 -6.48
C TRP A 273 3.63 31.14 -5.33
N THR A 274 4.71 31.90 -5.37
CA THR A 274 5.83 31.83 -4.42
C THR A 274 5.38 32.00 -2.98
N VAL A 275 4.43 32.90 -2.71
CA VAL A 275 3.91 33.11 -1.36
C VAL A 275 3.23 31.85 -0.82
N GLN A 276 2.45 31.15 -1.63
CA GLN A 276 1.76 29.93 -1.21
C GLN A 276 2.73 28.76 -1.10
N GLU A 277 3.61 28.59 -2.09
CA GLU A 277 4.65 27.55 -2.09
C GLU A 277 5.63 27.73 -0.93
N PHE A 278 5.88 28.97 -0.51
CA PHE A 278 6.70 29.24 0.66
C PHE A 278 5.92 29.09 1.95
N LEU A 279 4.76 29.72 2.14
CA LEU A 279 4.14 29.79 3.46
C LEU A 279 3.40 28.51 3.88
N THR A 280 2.87 27.75 2.92
CA THR A 280 1.92 26.68 3.21
C THR A 280 2.58 25.36 3.66
N PRO A 281 3.69 24.89 3.06
CA PRO A 281 4.35 23.65 3.48
C PRO A 281 5.05 23.79 4.84
N ASN A 282 4.98 22.74 5.66
CA ASN A 282 5.65 22.70 6.97
C ASN A 282 7.17 22.55 6.88
N VAL A 283 7.65 22.02 5.75
CA VAL A 283 9.04 21.61 5.54
C VAL A 283 9.48 22.04 4.14
N ILE A 284 10.59 22.77 4.06
CA ILE A 284 11.10 23.35 2.82
C ILE A 284 12.61 23.14 2.74
N ILE A 285 13.11 22.78 1.57
CA ILE A 285 14.53 22.69 1.25
C ILE A 285 14.80 23.41 -0.08
N PHE A 286 15.86 24.22 -0.10
CA PHE A 286 16.28 24.97 -1.28
C PHE A 286 17.40 24.23 -2.02
N TYR A 287 17.25 24.10 -3.33
CA TYR A 287 18.22 23.49 -4.22
C TYR A 287 18.72 24.51 -5.25
N GLN A 288 20.02 24.48 -5.48
CA GLN A 288 20.70 25.33 -6.45
C GLN A 288 20.65 24.71 -7.85
N LYS A 289 21.15 25.44 -8.84
CA LYS A 289 21.11 25.05 -10.26
C LYS A 289 21.59 23.61 -10.53
N ASP A 290 22.60 23.13 -9.79
CA ASP A 290 23.22 21.82 -9.94
C ASP A 290 22.61 20.72 -9.06
N TRP A 291 21.46 20.98 -8.41
CA TRP A 291 20.81 20.09 -7.45
C TRP A 291 21.61 19.82 -6.17
N THR A 292 22.57 20.68 -5.83
CA THR A 292 23.11 20.73 -4.47
C THR A 292 22.21 21.56 -3.56
N PRO A 293 22.06 21.19 -2.28
CA PRO A 293 21.33 22.02 -1.32
C PRO A 293 21.99 23.40 -1.17
N HIS A 294 21.16 24.43 -1.04
CA HIS A 294 21.64 25.78 -0.86
C HIS A 294 22.43 25.90 0.45
N LEU A 295 23.64 26.44 0.40
CA LEU A 295 24.57 26.56 1.53
C LEU A 295 24.95 25.23 2.21
N GLY A 296 24.74 24.08 1.54
CA GLY A 296 24.93 22.77 2.15
C GLY A 296 23.93 22.48 3.27
N ASP A 297 22.82 23.23 3.33
CA ASP A 297 21.79 23.02 4.33
C ASP A 297 20.88 21.86 3.92
N HIS A 298 21.05 20.74 4.61
CA HIS A 298 20.19 19.58 4.49
C HIS A 298 19.08 19.58 5.54
N THR A 299 19.03 20.58 6.42
CA THR A 299 18.06 20.63 7.51
C THR A 299 16.71 21.12 6.96
N PRO A 300 15.63 20.35 7.18
CA PRO A 300 14.32 20.83 6.80
C PRO A 300 13.90 21.97 7.74
N ASN A 301 13.48 23.10 7.16
CA ASN A 301 12.95 24.24 7.92
C ASN A 301 11.61 23.84 8.54
N HIS A 302 11.61 23.22 9.72
CA HIS A 302 10.38 22.91 10.43
C HIS A 302 9.71 24.22 10.87
N LYS A 303 8.70 24.67 10.10
CA LYS A 303 7.87 25.84 10.44
C LYS A 303 6.94 25.61 11.63
N VAL A 304 7.06 24.44 12.27
CA VAL A 304 6.28 24.06 13.44
C VAL A 304 6.88 24.78 14.66
N SER A 305 6.15 25.76 15.18
CA SER A 305 6.45 26.38 16.46
C SER A 305 6.55 25.29 17.54
N GLN A 306 7.72 25.11 18.14
CA GLN A 306 7.80 24.37 19.41
C GLN A 306 6.90 25.10 20.42
N PRO A 307 6.02 24.41 21.18
CA PRO A 307 5.05 25.06 22.06
C PRO A 307 5.65 25.87 23.24
N ASN A 308 6.98 26.02 23.34
CA ASN A 308 7.63 26.69 24.48
C ASN A 308 8.59 27.84 24.14
N ASN A 309 8.75 28.27 22.89
CA ASN A 309 9.56 29.46 22.64
C ASN A 309 8.67 30.71 22.53
N LYS A 310 8.47 31.37 23.69
CA LYS A 310 8.09 32.78 23.74
C LYS A 310 9.14 33.57 22.94
N LEU A 311 8.81 33.93 21.71
CA LEU A 311 9.51 34.96 20.97
C LEU A 311 9.28 36.29 21.70
N THR A 312 10.25 36.70 22.51
CA THR A 312 10.38 38.10 22.92
C THR A 312 10.79 38.90 21.68
N LEU A 313 9.81 39.49 21.00
CA LEU A 313 10.04 40.58 20.08
C LEU A 313 10.59 41.77 20.87
N GLY A 314 11.91 41.97 20.80
CA GLY A 314 12.53 43.22 21.16
C GLY A 314 11.97 44.31 20.25
N ARG A 315 11.40 45.35 20.85
CA ARG A 315 11.15 46.62 20.17
C ARG A 315 12.47 47.35 20.10
N ASP A 316 12.89 47.68 18.89
CA ASP A 316 13.65 48.90 18.62
C ASP A 316 12.67 49.95 18.09
#